data_AF-A0A1I7V4L3-F1
#
_entry.id   AF-A0A1I7V4L3-F1
#
_cell.length_a   1.000
_cell.length_b   1.000
_cell.length_c   1.000
_cell.angle_alpha   90.00
_cell.angle_beta   90.00
_cell.angle_gamma   90.00
#
_symmetry.space_group_name_H-M   'P 1'
#
loop_
_entity.id
_entity.type
_entity.pdbx_description
1 polymer ?
#
loop_
_entity_poly.entity_id
_entity_poly.type
_entity_poly.pdbx_seq_one_letter_code
_entity_poly.pdbx_strand_id
1 'polypeptide(L)'
;MKQDGALAVIQLSHAGRQTPEHVNPTPWSASDVQLVSSARFTTYGKPKALSTEQVRTEVIDRFVYGAKYAYECGFDGVQLHGAHGYLLSQFTSPTTNKRNDKYGGSIENRQRIILEIYDAIRAEIPASTGFLVGIKTNSVEFQAEGTTLEDAKEMCQTYENVGFDFVELSGGTYEKLLFNYERESSKKREAFFVEFAEQIRPVFIKTVVYLTGGFRTTSAMVDAILKNATQGIGLGRPITAEPDLPKKILEGSAMSAVQDCFNQNDMSTTAMASGTQMEQMGRTNMKKAGGDLLHQITDFSNKEAADRFSKALVEHLRQAERDITEGKIPKPIVVFD
;
A
#
# COMPACT_ATOMS: atom_id res chain seq x y z
N MET A 1 -2.34 18.45 -7.59
CA MET A 1 -1.72 17.87 -6.38
C MET A 1 -0.95 18.92 -5.60
N LYS A 2 0.12 19.55 -6.13
CA LYS A 2 0.96 20.49 -5.36
C LYS A 2 0.47 21.95 -5.25
N GLN A 3 -0.66 22.30 -5.88
CA GLN A 3 -1.14 23.69 -5.95
C GLN A 3 -1.50 24.28 -4.58
N ASP A 4 -1.92 23.43 -3.65
CA ASP A 4 -2.36 23.85 -2.31
C ASP A 4 -1.31 23.58 -1.22
N GLY A 5 -0.03 23.44 -1.62
CA GLY A 5 1.09 23.22 -0.69
C GLY A 5 1.28 21.79 -0.20
N ALA A 6 0.47 20.83 -0.68
CA ALA A 6 0.66 19.42 -0.39
C ALA A 6 1.92 18.86 -1.06
N LEU A 7 2.64 17.98 -0.36
CA LEU A 7 3.73 17.20 -0.92
C LEU A 7 3.17 16.07 -1.81
N ALA A 8 3.78 15.87 -2.97
CA ALA A 8 3.49 14.76 -3.87
C ALA A 8 4.61 13.71 -3.76
N VAL A 9 4.31 12.58 -3.14
CA VAL A 9 5.23 11.44 -3.00
C VAL A 9 4.65 10.25 -3.75
N ILE A 10 5.45 9.62 -4.62
CA ILE A 10 5.03 8.45 -5.39
C ILE A 10 5.51 7.16 -4.73
N GLN A 11 4.63 6.16 -4.62
CA GLN A 11 5.04 4.85 -4.14
C GLN A 11 5.56 3.99 -5.30
N LEU A 12 6.80 3.51 -5.18
CA LEU A 12 7.40 2.57 -6.12
C LEU A 12 7.12 1.14 -5.65
N SER A 13 6.52 0.34 -6.53
CA SER A 13 6.07 -1.02 -6.20
C SER A 13 6.36 -2.01 -7.33
N HIS A 14 6.60 -3.26 -6.94
CA HIS A 14 6.77 -4.39 -7.85
C HIS A 14 6.01 -5.59 -7.29
N ALA A 15 5.05 -6.15 -8.03
CA ALA A 15 4.13 -7.19 -7.56
C ALA A 15 4.83 -8.52 -7.20
N GLY A 16 5.93 -8.85 -7.88
CA GLY A 16 6.67 -10.09 -7.64
C GLY A 16 5.77 -11.32 -7.83
N ARG A 17 5.76 -12.26 -6.87
CA ARG A 17 4.86 -13.44 -6.90
C ARG A 17 3.35 -13.13 -6.84
N GLN A 18 2.95 -11.87 -6.61
CA GLN A 18 1.54 -11.43 -6.70
C GLN A 18 1.14 -10.97 -8.11
N THR A 19 2.03 -11.09 -9.09
CA THR A 19 1.68 -10.77 -10.48
C THR A 19 0.64 -11.78 -10.98
N PRO A 20 -0.53 -11.34 -11.48
CA PRO A 20 -1.51 -12.25 -12.06
C PRO A 20 -0.90 -13.05 -13.21
N GLU A 21 -1.27 -14.32 -13.31
CA GLU A 21 -0.71 -15.24 -14.31
C GLU A 21 -0.89 -14.74 -15.75
N HIS A 22 -2.03 -14.12 -16.05
CA HIS A 22 -2.33 -13.54 -17.36
C HIS A 22 -1.50 -12.29 -17.69
N VAL A 23 -0.93 -11.61 -16.68
CA VAL A 23 0.00 -10.47 -16.88
C VAL A 23 1.41 -10.99 -17.12
N ASN A 24 1.87 -11.91 -16.27
CA ASN A 24 3.14 -12.59 -16.44
C ASN A 24 3.06 -13.98 -15.79
N PRO A 25 3.16 -15.08 -16.56
CA PRO A 25 3.07 -16.43 -16.02
C PRO A 25 4.32 -16.82 -15.21
N THR A 26 5.46 -16.13 -15.42
CA THR A 26 6.72 -16.38 -14.71
C THR A 26 7.34 -15.08 -14.17
N PRO A 27 6.71 -14.43 -13.16
CA PRO A 27 7.22 -13.19 -12.60
C PRO A 27 8.51 -13.41 -11.80
N TRP A 28 9.24 -12.33 -11.52
CA TRP A 28 10.40 -12.39 -10.62
C TRP A 28 10.00 -12.40 -9.15
N SER A 29 10.78 -13.08 -8.31
CA SER A 29 10.63 -13.10 -6.85
C SER A 29 11.98 -13.39 -6.19
N ALA A 30 12.04 -13.28 -4.86
CA ALA A 30 13.18 -13.72 -4.06
C ALA A 30 13.45 -15.22 -4.22
N SER A 31 12.40 -16.04 -4.36
CA SER A 31 12.45 -17.49 -4.56
C SER A 31 11.25 -17.98 -5.38
N ASP A 32 11.26 -19.24 -5.81
CA ASP A 32 10.23 -19.87 -6.67
C ASP A 32 8.95 -20.32 -5.91
N VAL A 33 8.61 -19.60 -4.84
CA VAL A 33 7.41 -19.87 -4.02
C VAL A 33 6.20 -19.19 -4.67
N GLN A 34 5.27 -19.97 -5.25
CA GLN A 34 4.08 -19.44 -5.91
C GLN A 34 3.00 -19.01 -4.92
N LEU A 35 2.36 -17.86 -5.14
CA LEU A 35 1.18 -17.47 -4.37
C LEU A 35 -0.03 -18.32 -4.79
N VAL A 36 -0.60 -19.05 -3.84
CA VAL A 36 -1.81 -19.84 -4.05
C VAL A 36 -2.98 -19.08 -3.47
N SER A 37 -3.97 -18.77 -4.31
CA SER A 37 -5.21 -18.11 -3.90
C SER A 37 -6.34 -19.13 -3.73
N SER A 38 -7.15 -18.97 -2.67
CA SER A 38 -8.45 -19.65 -2.57
C SER A 38 -9.57 -18.90 -3.29
N ALA A 39 -9.32 -17.66 -3.72
CA ALA A 39 -10.30 -16.87 -4.47
C ALA A 39 -10.47 -17.45 -5.88
N ARG A 40 -11.73 -17.69 -6.28
CA ARG A 40 -12.06 -18.13 -7.65
C ARG A 40 -11.46 -17.17 -8.67
N PHE A 41 -10.85 -17.72 -9.72
CA PHE A 41 -10.34 -17.00 -10.89
C PHE A 41 -9.19 -16.02 -10.66
N THR A 42 -8.58 -16.02 -9.46
CA THR A 42 -7.33 -15.28 -9.22
C THR A 42 -6.16 -16.26 -9.18
N THR A 43 -5.48 -16.45 -10.32
CA THR A 43 -4.22 -17.21 -10.39
C THR A 43 -3.05 -16.25 -10.48
N TYR A 44 -1.97 -16.59 -9.78
CA TYR A 44 -0.72 -15.84 -9.79
C TYR A 44 0.34 -16.64 -10.55
N GLY A 45 1.16 -15.97 -11.34
CA GLY A 45 2.24 -16.62 -12.08
C GLY A 45 3.21 -17.35 -11.14
N LYS A 46 3.73 -18.50 -11.57
CA LYS A 46 4.75 -19.23 -10.81
C LYS A 46 6.08 -18.48 -10.92
N PRO A 47 6.58 -17.86 -9.83
CA PRO A 47 7.71 -16.99 -9.95
C PRO A 47 9.00 -17.76 -10.26
N LYS A 48 9.92 -17.09 -10.94
CA LYS A 48 11.31 -17.51 -11.04
C LYS A 48 12.13 -16.77 -9.99
N ALA A 49 13.02 -17.49 -9.32
CA ALA A 49 13.98 -16.89 -8.40
C ALA A 49 14.97 -16.02 -9.18
N LEU A 50 15.15 -14.77 -8.75
CA LEU A 50 16.20 -13.90 -9.28
C LEU A 50 17.60 -14.48 -8.96
N SER A 51 18.53 -14.47 -9.91
CA SER A 51 19.95 -14.68 -9.58
C SER A 51 20.49 -13.52 -8.75
N THR A 52 21.62 -13.72 -8.05
CA THR A 52 22.28 -12.65 -7.28
C THR A 52 22.58 -11.42 -8.13
N GLU A 53 23.00 -11.64 -9.38
CA GLU A 53 23.32 -10.61 -10.36
C GLU A 53 22.05 -9.92 -10.86
N GLN A 54 20.98 -10.68 -11.12
CA GLN A 54 19.70 -10.13 -11.56
C GLN A 54 19.03 -9.26 -10.49
N VAL A 55 19.29 -9.47 -9.20
CA VAL A 55 18.80 -8.54 -8.16
C VAL A 55 19.27 -7.12 -8.44
N ARG A 56 20.48 -6.93 -8.96
CA ARG A 56 20.98 -5.60 -9.33
C ARG A 56 20.22 -5.01 -10.51
N THR A 57 20.22 -5.71 -11.64
CA THR A 57 19.70 -5.15 -12.91
C THR A 57 18.18 -5.13 -12.99
N GLU A 58 17.51 -6.14 -12.41
CA GLU A 58 16.05 -6.30 -12.53
C GLU A 58 15.28 -5.69 -11.37
N VAL A 59 15.94 -5.36 -10.26
CA VAL A 59 15.28 -4.76 -9.10
C VAL A 59 15.91 -3.42 -8.75
N ILE A 60 17.16 -3.43 -8.26
CA ILE A 60 17.78 -2.22 -7.69
C ILE A 60 17.80 -1.09 -8.72
N ASP A 61 18.38 -1.33 -9.90
CA ASP A 61 18.51 -0.30 -10.94
C ASP A 61 17.14 0.20 -11.44
N ARG A 62 16.10 -0.65 -11.41
CA ARG A 62 14.73 -0.27 -11.81
C ARG A 62 14.02 0.59 -10.78
N PHE A 63 14.22 0.32 -9.48
CA PHE A 63 13.74 1.20 -8.41
C PHE A 63 14.44 2.56 -8.45
N VAL A 64 15.76 2.57 -8.68
CA VAL A 64 16.55 3.80 -8.84
C VAL A 64 16.06 4.60 -10.05
N TYR A 65 15.84 3.95 -11.19
CA TYR A 65 15.25 4.58 -12.37
C TYR A 65 13.89 5.23 -12.04
N GLY A 66 13.00 4.51 -11.36
CA GLY A 66 11.70 5.03 -10.94
C GLY A 66 11.81 6.26 -10.02
N ALA A 67 12.76 6.25 -9.09
CA ALA A 67 13.01 7.37 -8.18
C ALA A 67 13.57 8.59 -8.92
N LYS A 68 14.53 8.37 -9.82
CA LYS A 68 15.09 9.42 -10.69
C LYS A 68 14.03 10.06 -11.57
N TYR A 69 13.20 9.24 -12.20
CA TYR A 69 12.11 9.72 -13.02
C TYR A 69 11.10 10.56 -12.21
N ALA A 70 10.77 10.12 -10.99
CA ALA A 70 9.90 10.87 -10.08
C ALA A 70 10.52 12.23 -9.71
N TYR A 71 11.81 12.25 -9.36
CA TYR A 71 12.54 13.47 -9.08
C TYR A 71 12.54 14.45 -10.25
N GLU A 72 12.87 13.96 -11.46
CA GLU A 72 12.87 14.77 -12.70
C GLU A 72 11.48 15.30 -13.07
N CYS A 73 10.42 14.58 -12.69
CA CYS A 73 9.03 15.01 -12.86
C CYS A 73 8.52 15.98 -11.77
N GLY A 74 9.36 16.33 -10.77
CA GLY A 74 9.02 17.31 -9.73
C GLY A 74 8.20 16.76 -8.56
N PHE A 75 8.18 15.44 -8.36
CA PHE A 75 7.71 14.85 -7.10
C PHE A 75 8.62 15.25 -5.95
N ASP A 76 8.05 15.38 -4.76
CA ASP A 76 8.78 15.72 -3.53
C ASP A 76 9.50 14.52 -2.94
N GLY A 77 9.19 13.31 -3.39
CA GLY A 77 9.85 12.10 -2.93
C GLY A 77 9.31 10.82 -3.52
N VAL A 78 9.89 9.70 -3.08
CA VAL A 78 9.39 8.35 -3.29
C VAL A 78 9.16 7.61 -1.99
N GLN A 79 8.24 6.64 -2.02
CA GLN A 79 8.08 5.64 -0.98
C GLN A 79 8.37 4.24 -1.56
N LEU A 80 9.28 3.49 -0.95
CA LEU A 80 9.54 2.10 -1.30
C LEU A 80 8.43 1.21 -0.72
N HIS A 81 7.83 0.35 -1.55
CA HIS A 81 6.79 -0.57 -1.09
C HIS A 81 7.35 -1.90 -0.57
N GLY A 82 7.72 -1.92 0.71
CA GLY A 82 8.23 -3.07 1.47
C GLY A 82 7.16 -3.84 2.26
N ALA A 83 5.90 -3.80 1.82
CA ALA A 83 4.78 -4.35 2.58
C ALA A 83 3.89 -5.26 1.73
N HIS A 84 2.87 -5.82 2.39
CA HIS A 84 1.70 -6.51 1.82
C HIS A 84 2.03 -7.73 0.94
N GLY A 85 3.27 -8.23 0.98
CA GLY A 85 3.72 -9.37 0.18
C GLY A 85 4.16 -9.02 -1.24
N TYR A 86 4.37 -7.74 -1.56
CA TYR A 86 5.03 -7.30 -2.79
C TYR A 86 6.53 -7.67 -2.79
N LEU A 87 7.24 -7.45 -3.90
CA LEU A 87 8.59 -7.99 -4.11
C LEU A 87 9.55 -7.70 -2.97
N LEU A 88 9.63 -6.46 -2.47
CA LEU A 88 10.55 -6.14 -1.37
C LEU A 88 10.16 -6.88 -0.07
N SER A 89 8.86 -6.99 0.21
CA SER A 89 8.34 -7.83 1.30
C SER A 89 8.63 -9.32 1.08
N GLN A 90 8.74 -9.78 -0.18
CA GLN A 90 9.12 -11.16 -0.50
C GLN A 90 10.59 -11.44 -0.21
N PHE A 91 11.46 -10.43 -0.22
CA PHE A 91 12.85 -10.56 0.22
C PHE A 91 12.97 -10.52 1.74
N THR A 92 12.23 -9.66 2.43
CA THR A 92 12.33 -9.55 3.89
C THR A 92 11.71 -10.73 4.63
N SER A 93 10.71 -11.37 4.03
CA SER A 93 9.95 -12.47 4.63
C SER A 93 10.67 -13.81 4.54
N PRO A 94 10.90 -14.52 5.66
CA PRO A 94 11.44 -15.89 5.66
C PRO A 94 10.50 -16.95 5.03
N THR A 95 9.19 -16.68 4.90
CA THR A 95 8.25 -17.65 4.30
C THR A 95 8.33 -17.65 2.78
N THR A 96 8.80 -16.55 2.18
CA THR A 96 8.89 -16.37 0.73
C THR A 96 10.32 -16.26 0.21
N ASN A 97 11.28 -15.86 1.06
CA ASN A 97 12.71 -15.85 0.75
C ASN A 97 13.39 -17.14 1.27
N LYS A 98 13.70 -18.05 0.35
CA LYS A 98 14.41 -19.31 0.60
C LYS A 98 15.85 -19.29 0.08
N ARG A 99 16.42 -18.09 -0.13
CA ARG A 99 17.77 -17.93 -0.67
C ARG A 99 18.84 -18.29 0.37
N ASN A 100 20.00 -18.73 -0.12
CA ASN A 100 21.20 -19.04 0.66
C ASN A 100 22.40 -18.15 0.29
N ASP A 101 22.16 -17.07 -0.46
CA ASP A 101 23.15 -16.08 -0.87
C ASP A 101 23.11 -14.83 0.03
N LYS A 102 23.77 -13.74 -0.40
CA LYS A 102 23.81 -12.48 0.36
C LYS A 102 22.46 -11.79 0.58
N TYR A 103 21.38 -12.27 -0.06
CA TYR A 103 20.03 -11.71 0.07
C TYR A 103 19.08 -12.64 0.85
N GLY A 104 19.55 -13.73 1.45
CA GLY A 104 18.73 -14.66 2.24
C GLY A 104 19.36 -15.14 3.53
N GLY A 105 18.62 -15.96 4.28
CA GLY A 105 19.04 -16.43 5.60
C GLY A 105 18.78 -15.39 6.68
N SER A 106 19.84 -14.75 7.18
CA SER A 106 19.76 -13.80 8.30
C SER A 106 18.94 -12.55 7.95
N ILE A 107 18.43 -11.87 8.97
CA ILE A 107 17.62 -10.66 8.78
C ILE A 107 18.39 -9.55 8.05
N GLU A 108 19.68 -9.39 8.34
CA GLU A 108 20.57 -8.44 7.68
C GLU A 108 20.68 -8.70 6.18
N ASN A 109 20.74 -9.98 5.78
CA ASN A 109 20.73 -10.36 4.37
C ASN A 109 19.36 -10.14 3.73
N ARG A 110 18.26 -10.50 4.41
CA ARG A 110 16.90 -10.36 3.88
C ARG A 110 16.50 -8.91 3.61
N GLN A 111 16.96 -7.96 4.43
CA GLN A 111 16.72 -6.52 4.22
C GLN A 111 17.76 -5.83 3.32
N ARG A 112 18.86 -6.51 2.98
CA ARG A 112 19.97 -5.94 2.18
C ARG A 112 19.51 -5.28 0.90
N ILE A 113 18.56 -5.87 0.19
CA ILE A 113 18.04 -5.32 -1.08
C ILE A 113 17.44 -3.92 -0.90
N ILE A 114 16.75 -3.66 0.21
CA ILE A 114 16.13 -2.37 0.51
C ILE A 114 17.21 -1.32 0.76
N LEU A 115 18.27 -1.69 1.48
CA LEU A 115 19.40 -0.80 1.75
C LEU A 115 20.18 -0.48 0.49
N GLU A 116 20.45 -1.48 -0.36
CA GLU A 116 21.12 -1.26 -1.65
C GLU A 116 20.28 -0.36 -2.59
N ILE A 117 18.94 -0.45 -2.54
CA ILE A 117 18.04 0.49 -3.23
C ILE A 117 18.16 1.91 -2.64
N TYR A 118 18.07 2.05 -1.31
CA TYR A 118 18.17 3.35 -0.63
C TYR A 118 19.49 4.05 -0.97
N ASP A 119 20.61 3.35 -0.80
CA ASP A 119 21.96 3.88 -1.06
C ASP A 119 22.12 4.29 -2.52
N ALA A 120 21.63 3.49 -3.47
CA ALA A 120 21.69 3.81 -4.88
C ALA A 120 20.80 5.01 -5.26
N ILE A 121 19.62 5.15 -4.65
CA ILE A 121 18.78 6.35 -4.81
C ILE A 121 19.51 7.58 -4.26
N ARG A 122 20.13 7.49 -3.08
CA ARG A 122 20.86 8.62 -2.47
C ARG A 122 22.13 9.00 -3.20
N ALA A 123 22.77 8.05 -3.89
CA ALA A 123 23.91 8.34 -4.76
C ALA A 123 23.51 9.20 -5.97
N GLU A 124 22.34 8.95 -6.56
CA GLU A 124 21.82 9.72 -7.71
C GLU A 124 21.10 11.01 -7.26
N ILE A 125 20.41 10.98 -6.11
CA ILE A 125 19.60 12.07 -5.58
C ILE A 125 20.01 12.33 -4.11
N PRO A 126 21.03 13.17 -3.88
CA PRO A 126 21.51 13.49 -2.54
C PRO A 126 20.41 14.08 -1.66
N ALA A 127 20.42 13.78 -0.36
CA ALA A 127 19.43 14.30 0.60
C ALA A 127 19.38 15.84 0.66
N SER A 128 20.48 16.52 0.32
CA SER A 128 20.54 17.99 0.23
C SER A 128 19.61 18.59 -0.83
N THR A 129 19.08 17.80 -1.75
CA THR A 129 18.06 18.22 -2.72
C THR A 129 16.68 18.43 -2.09
N GLY A 130 16.46 17.94 -0.86
CA GLY A 130 15.16 17.92 -0.19
C GLY A 130 14.23 16.80 -0.67
N PHE A 131 14.69 15.90 -1.55
CA PHE A 131 13.89 14.78 -2.03
C PHE A 131 13.70 13.72 -0.95
N LEU A 132 12.45 13.42 -0.62
CA LEU A 132 12.08 12.47 0.43
C LEU A 132 12.22 11.03 -0.07
N VAL A 133 12.79 10.16 0.76
CA VAL A 133 12.83 8.72 0.55
C VAL A 133 12.25 8.06 1.79
N GLY A 134 11.04 7.51 1.64
CA GLY A 134 10.37 6.75 2.68
C GLY A 134 10.21 5.28 2.34
N ILE A 135 9.73 4.50 3.30
CA ILE A 135 9.39 3.09 3.11
C ILE A 135 8.06 2.77 3.78
N LYS A 136 7.21 2.01 3.08
CA LYS A 136 6.08 1.33 3.70
C LYS A 136 6.52 -0.08 4.08
N THR A 137 6.38 -0.44 5.35
CA THR A 137 6.77 -1.77 5.84
C THR A 137 5.61 -2.48 6.54
N ASN A 138 5.63 -3.80 6.50
CA ASN A 138 4.70 -4.63 7.25
C ASN A 138 4.96 -4.49 8.76
N SER A 139 3.86 -4.59 9.51
CA SER A 139 3.91 -4.66 10.96
C SER A 139 4.30 -6.06 11.44
N VAL A 140 3.59 -7.11 11.02
CA VAL A 140 3.93 -8.51 11.33
C VAL A 140 3.37 -9.45 10.28
N GLU A 141 4.11 -10.52 9.98
CA GLU A 141 3.56 -11.66 9.25
C GLU A 141 3.00 -12.63 10.29
N PHE A 142 1.68 -12.74 10.36
CA PHE A 142 1.05 -13.65 11.34
C PHE A 142 1.11 -15.12 10.88
N GLN A 143 2.22 -15.57 10.31
CA GLN A 143 2.52 -16.95 10.00
C GLN A 143 3.48 -17.47 11.06
N ALA A 144 3.38 -18.76 11.44
CA ALA A 144 4.24 -19.32 12.49
C ALA A 144 5.75 -19.20 12.18
N GLU A 145 6.09 -19.11 10.89
CA GLU A 145 7.44 -18.93 10.38
C GLU A 145 7.68 -17.53 9.78
N GLY A 146 6.79 -16.56 10.03
CA GLY A 146 6.86 -15.22 9.46
C GLY A 146 7.76 -14.26 10.24
N THR A 147 7.94 -13.06 9.68
CA THR A 147 8.60 -11.92 10.35
C THR A 147 7.98 -11.65 11.73
N THR A 148 8.79 -11.76 12.79
CA THR A 148 8.39 -11.50 14.18
C THR A 148 8.38 -10.00 14.51
N LEU A 149 7.86 -9.63 15.68
CA LEU A 149 7.95 -8.25 16.17
C LEU A 149 9.40 -7.79 16.36
N GLU A 150 10.28 -8.67 16.86
CA GLU A 150 11.69 -8.32 17.07
C GLU A 150 12.42 -8.17 15.73
N ASP A 151 12.13 -9.03 14.74
CA ASP A 151 12.61 -8.81 13.36
C ASP A 151 12.14 -7.44 12.84
N ALA A 152 10.87 -7.09 13.05
CA ALA A 152 10.33 -5.82 12.60
C ALA A 152 11.01 -4.61 13.29
N LYS A 153 11.30 -4.70 14.59
CA LYS A 153 12.07 -3.67 15.32
C LYS A 153 13.49 -3.54 14.79
N GLU A 154 14.18 -4.65 14.54
CA GLU A 154 15.54 -4.64 14.01
C GLU A 154 15.62 -4.04 12.60
N MET A 155 14.68 -4.39 11.72
CA MET A 155 14.57 -3.75 10.40
C MET A 155 14.27 -2.25 10.54
N CYS A 156 13.33 -1.87 11.41
CA CYS A 156 13.01 -0.46 11.66
C CYS A 156 14.21 0.32 12.23
N GLN A 157 15.00 -0.30 13.11
CA GLN A 157 16.23 0.30 13.63
C GLN A 157 17.25 0.53 12.51
N THR A 158 17.33 -0.42 11.57
CA THR A 158 18.17 -0.27 10.38
C THR A 158 17.68 0.88 9.51
N TYR A 159 16.36 1.02 9.31
CA TYR A 159 15.76 2.11 8.53
C TYR A 159 15.98 3.50 9.15
N GLU A 160 15.90 3.63 10.48
CA GLU A 160 16.30 4.83 11.21
C GLU A 160 17.80 5.13 11.00
N ASN A 161 18.66 4.12 11.14
CA ASN A 161 20.11 4.29 11.06
C ASN A 161 20.59 4.75 9.67
N VAL A 162 20.00 4.23 8.59
CA VAL A 162 20.33 4.68 7.22
C VAL A 162 19.70 6.03 6.87
N GLY A 163 18.69 6.46 7.62
CA GLY A 163 18.08 7.77 7.47
C GLY A 163 16.96 7.83 6.44
N PHE A 164 16.03 6.87 6.45
CA PHE A 164 14.74 7.07 5.79
C PHE A 164 14.04 8.31 6.37
N ASP A 165 13.49 9.18 5.51
CA ASP A 165 12.83 10.40 5.97
C ASP A 165 11.52 10.08 6.71
N PHE A 166 10.83 9.06 6.23
CA PHE A 166 9.61 8.56 6.87
C PHE A 166 9.43 7.04 6.68
N VAL A 167 8.76 6.43 7.65
CA VAL A 167 8.32 5.04 7.60
C VAL A 167 6.82 5.02 7.76
N GLU A 168 6.12 4.33 6.86
CA GLU A 168 4.70 4.07 7.00
C GLU A 168 4.48 2.63 7.47
N LEU A 169 3.99 2.49 8.70
CA LEU A 169 3.57 1.22 9.25
C LEU A 169 2.18 0.88 8.71
N SER A 170 2.08 -0.28 8.07
CA SER A 170 0.81 -0.81 7.59
C SER A 170 0.65 -2.25 8.03
N GLY A 171 -0.59 -2.71 8.18
CA GLY A 171 -0.86 -4.08 8.57
C GLY A 171 -1.68 -4.87 7.54
N GLY A 172 -1.37 -6.17 7.47
CA GLY A 172 -1.98 -7.14 6.56
C GLY A 172 -0.99 -7.68 5.51
N THR A 173 -1.11 -8.95 5.15
CA THR A 173 -0.47 -9.54 3.96
C THR A 173 -1.54 -10.17 3.09
N TYR A 174 -1.37 -10.17 1.76
CA TYR A 174 -2.31 -10.82 0.82
C TYR A 174 -2.53 -12.31 1.12
N GLU A 175 -1.55 -13.02 1.68
CA GLU A 175 -1.70 -14.43 2.07
C GLU A 175 -2.63 -14.63 3.27
N LYS A 176 -2.78 -13.62 4.14
CA LYS A 176 -3.77 -13.63 5.23
C LYS A 176 -5.08 -12.90 4.91
N LEU A 177 -5.17 -12.26 3.75
CA LEU A 177 -6.44 -11.80 3.18
C LEU A 177 -7.33 -12.98 2.72
N LEU A 178 -6.76 -14.20 2.59
CA LEU A 178 -7.46 -15.42 2.17
C LEU A 178 -7.93 -16.32 3.32
N PHE A 179 -7.52 -16.02 4.56
CA PHE A 179 -8.04 -16.71 5.75
C PHE A 179 -8.84 -15.70 6.58
N ASN A 180 -10.16 -15.82 6.45
CA ASN A 180 -11.16 -15.26 7.34
C ASN A 180 -10.66 -15.18 8.79
N TYR A 181 -10.17 -14.02 9.19
CA TYR A 181 -10.38 -13.58 10.55
C TYR A 181 -11.65 -12.76 10.54
N GLU A 182 -12.76 -13.45 10.81
CA GLU A 182 -13.88 -12.87 11.54
C GLU A 182 -13.30 -12.28 12.85
N ARG A 183 -12.87 -11.02 12.83
CA ARG A 183 -12.55 -10.25 14.04
C ARG A 183 -13.46 -9.04 14.08
N GLU A 184 -14.28 -8.99 15.12
CA GLU A 184 -15.36 -8.05 15.36
C GLU A 184 -14.95 -6.56 15.26
N SER A 185 -15.77 -5.80 14.51
CA SER A 185 -15.80 -4.32 14.41
C SER A 185 -14.49 -3.61 14.00
N SER A 186 -14.61 -2.48 13.30
CA SER A 186 -13.50 -1.60 12.93
C SER A 186 -12.61 -1.21 14.13
N LYS A 187 -13.21 -1.04 15.32
CA LYS A 187 -12.52 -0.63 16.55
C LYS A 187 -11.41 -1.59 17.00
N LYS A 188 -11.61 -2.92 16.90
CA LYS A 188 -10.55 -3.88 17.30
C LYS A 188 -9.39 -3.91 16.31
N ARG A 189 -9.63 -3.60 15.03
CA ARG A 189 -8.57 -3.48 14.02
C ARG A 189 -7.74 -2.21 14.22
N GLU A 190 -8.41 -1.08 14.46
CA GLU A 190 -7.73 0.18 14.80
C GLU A 190 -6.85 0.00 16.04
N ALA A 191 -7.37 -0.63 17.11
CA ALA A 191 -6.61 -0.90 18.33
C ALA A 191 -5.37 -1.77 18.09
N PHE A 192 -5.49 -2.84 17.30
CA PHE A 192 -4.38 -3.75 17.03
C PHE A 192 -3.19 -3.06 16.33
N PHE A 193 -3.45 -2.25 15.30
CA PHE A 193 -2.36 -1.57 14.59
C PHE A 193 -1.71 -0.49 15.43
N VAL A 194 -2.48 0.16 16.31
CA VAL A 194 -1.98 1.13 17.27
C VAL A 194 -1.07 0.44 18.30
N GLU A 195 -1.49 -0.67 18.92
CA GLU A 195 -0.65 -1.42 19.88
C GLU A 195 0.68 -1.89 19.29
N PHE A 196 0.68 -2.27 18.01
CA PHE A 196 1.92 -2.60 17.32
C PHE A 196 2.78 -1.36 17.07
N ALA A 197 2.18 -0.29 16.56
CA ALA A 197 2.88 0.95 16.29
C ALA A 197 3.50 1.53 17.58
N GLU A 198 2.81 1.44 18.72
CA GLU A 198 3.34 1.82 20.04
C GLU A 198 4.61 1.04 20.42
N GLN A 199 4.76 -0.21 19.98
CA GLN A 199 5.95 -1.03 20.25
C GLN A 199 7.13 -0.74 19.31
N ILE A 200 6.87 -0.25 18.10
CA ILE A 200 7.89 0.07 17.10
C ILE A 200 8.29 1.54 17.11
N ARG A 201 7.34 2.45 17.35
CA ARG A 201 7.55 3.90 17.32
C ARG A 201 8.74 4.38 18.16
N PRO A 202 9.04 3.80 19.35
CA PRO A 202 10.23 4.19 20.13
C PRO A 202 11.58 3.95 19.45
N VAL A 203 11.65 3.08 18.43
CA VAL A 203 12.86 2.83 17.63
C VAL A 203 13.27 4.06 16.83
N PHE A 204 12.29 4.86 16.40
CA PHE A 204 12.50 6.00 15.53
C PHE A 204 12.74 7.28 16.34
N ILE A 205 13.84 7.97 16.05
CA ILE A 205 14.20 9.24 16.70
C ILE A 205 14.06 10.39 15.70
N LYS A 206 14.60 10.21 14.49
CA LYS A 206 14.60 11.22 13.43
C LYS A 206 13.55 10.92 12.37
N THR A 207 13.36 9.64 12.02
CA THR A 207 12.41 9.25 10.99
C THR A 207 10.97 9.51 11.43
N VAL A 208 10.17 10.09 10.54
CA VAL A 208 8.74 10.35 10.80
C VAL A 208 7.96 9.06 10.60
N VAL A 209 7.16 8.65 11.59
CA VAL A 209 6.33 7.44 11.50
C VAL A 209 4.92 7.83 11.11
N TYR A 210 4.42 7.27 10.01
CA TYR A 210 3.02 7.28 9.62
C TYR A 210 2.36 5.95 9.94
N LEU A 211 1.08 5.97 10.28
CA LEU A 211 0.29 4.75 10.53
C LEU A 211 -0.94 4.73 9.62
N THR A 212 -1.10 3.63 8.89
CA THR A 212 -2.26 3.39 8.02
C THR A 212 -2.89 2.04 8.34
N GLY A 213 -4.15 2.07 8.76
CA GLY A 213 -4.81 0.85 9.24
C GLY A 213 -6.28 1.02 9.60
N GLY A 214 -7.09 1.53 8.68
CA GLY A 214 -8.55 1.52 8.86
C GLY A 214 -9.13 2.67 9.70
N PHE A 215 -8.34 3.72 9.98
CA PHE A 215 -8.84 4.94 10.62
C PHE A 215 -10.09 5.49 9.92
N ARG A 216 -11.11 5.77 10.73
CA ARG A 216 -12.38 6.37 10.29
C ARG A 216 -12.80 7.56 11.12
N THR A 217 -12.49 7.60 12.41
CA THR A 217 -12.95 8.65 13.32
C THR A 217 -11.82 9.59 13.73
N THR A 218 -12.15 10.87 13.91
CA THR A 218 -11.21 11.87 14.40
C THR A 218 -10.64 11.48 15.76
N SER A 219 -11.46 10.91 16.65
CA SER A 219 -11.00 10.47 17.98
C SER A 219 -9.91 9.39 17.89
N ALA A 220 -10.07 8.39 17.01
CA ALA A 220 -9.06 7.34 16.85
C ALA A 220 -7.75 7.88 16.27
N MET A 221 -7.84 8.82 15.33
CA MET A 221 -6.67 9.49 14.75
C MET A 221 -5.93 10.33 15.79
N VAL A 222 -6.65 11.13 16.58
CA VAL A 222 -6.09 11.96 17.66
C VAL A 222 -5.48 11.08 18.75
N ASP A 223 -6.18 10.03 19.18
CA ASP A 223 -5.68 9.11 20.21
C ASP A 223 -4.36 8.44 19.79
N ALA A 224 -4.23 8.02 18.53
CA ALA A 224 -3.00 7.42 18.02
C ALA A 224 -1.81 8.39 18.07
N ILE A 225 -2.03 9.67 17.81
CA ILE A 225 -0.99 10.71 17.91
C ILE A 225 -0.67 11.01 19.37
N LEU A 226 -1.68 11.23 20.22
CA LEU A 226 -1.49 11.59 21.63
C LEU A 226 -0.82 10.49 22.44
N LYS A 227 -1.06 9.22 22.08
CA LYS A 227 -0.37 8.06 22.66
C LYS A 227 1.04 7.85 22.12
N ASN A 228 1.51 8.71 21.22
CA ASN A 228 2.79 8.59 20.53
C ASN A 228 2.92 7.22 19.83
N ALA A 229 1.85 6.73 19.20
CA ALA A 229 1.90 5.56 18.33
C ALA A 229 2.41 5.95 16.92
N THR A 230 2.18 7.20 16.51
CA THR A 230 2.56 7.72 15.19
C THR A 230 2.67 9.25 15.22
N GLN A 231 3.39 9.84 14.26
CA GLN A 231 3.40 11.28 13.99
C GLN A 231 2.47 11.67 12.84
N GLY A 232 1.96 10.71 12.07
CA GLY A 232 1.12 11.00 10.90
C GLY A 232 0.09 9.91 10.63
N ILE A 233 -1.10 10.32 10.19
CA ILE A 233 -2.18 9.41 9.88
C ILE A 233 -2.27 9.23 8.37
N GLY A 234 -2.24 7.98 7.90
CA GLY A 234 -2.52 7.68 6.50
C GLY A 234 -3.96 7.24 6.30
N LEU A 235 -4.61 7.85 5.29
CA LEU A 235 -5.98 7.56 4.88
C LEU A 235 -5.97 7.04 3.45
N GLY A 236 -6.63 5.90 3.21
CA GLY A 236 -6.82 5.32 1.89
C GLY A 236 -8.27 5.46 1.43
N ARG A 237 -9.07 4.41 1.62
CA ARG A 237 -10.50 4.37 1.22
C ARG A 237 -11.33 5.61 1.59
N PRO A 238 -11.23 6.21 2.80
CA PRO A 238 -12.03 7.39 3.14
C PRO A 238 -11.84 8.57 2.19
N ILE A 239 -10.60 8.84 1.76
CA ILE A 239 -10.30 9.99 0.92
C ILE A 239 -10.68 9.78 -0.55
N THR A 240 -11.11 8.56 -0.93
CA THR A 240 -11.70 8.35 -2.26
C THR A 240 -13.15 8.80 -2.29
N ALA A 241 -13.89 8.64 -1.19
CA ALA A 241 -15.25 9.14 -1.07
C ALA A 241 -15.28 10.63 -0.69
N GLU A 242 -14.36 11.07 0.16
CA GLU A 242 -14.28 12.44 0.66
C GLU A 242 -12.84 12.98 0.59
N PRO A 243 -12.41 13.52 -0.57
CA PRO A 243 -11.02 13.99 -0.77
C PRO A 243 -10.62 15.14 0.16
N ASP A 244 -11.59 15.92 0.64
CA ASP A 244 -11.42 17.03 1.57
C ASP A 244 -11.57 16.64 3.04
N LEU A 245 -11.75 15.35 3.37
CA LEU A 245 -11.89 14.86 4.73
C LEU A 245 -10.76 15.34 5.68
N PRO A 246 -9.46 15.34 5.29
CA PRO A 246 -8.41 15.86 6.17
C PRO A 246 -8.63 17.32 6.55
N LYS A 247 -9.06 18.16 5.59
CA LYS A 247 -9.37 19.56 5.83
C LYS A 247 -10.57 19.70 6.78
N LYS A 248 -11.66 18.96 6.53
CA LYS A 248 -12.85 18.97 7.39
C LYS A 248 -12.54 18.55 8.83
N ILE A 249 -11.67 17.56 9.02
CA ILE A 249 -11.22 17.12 10.35
C ILE A 249 -10.44 18.23 11.04
N LEU A 250 -9.47 18.85 10.36
CA LEU A 250 -8.64 19.92 10.92
C LEU A 250 -9.45 21.19 11.27
N GLU A 251 -10.51 21.47 10.51
CA GLU A 251 -11.45 22.57 10.77
C GLU A 251 -12.51 22.22 11.84
N GLY A 252 -12.57 20.96 12.28
CA GLY A 252 -13.57 20.47 13.24
C GLY A 252 -14.98 20.31 12.65
N SER A 253 -15.13 20.33 11.32
CA SER A 253 -16.42 20.17 10.63
C SER A 253 -16.77 18.72 10.32
N ALA A 254 -15.82 17.78 10.45
CA ALA A 254 -16.07 16.35 10.40
C ALA A 254 -15.43 15.60 11.58
N MET A 255 -16.22 14.72 12.22
CA MET A 255 -15.75 13.86 13.32
C MET A 255 -15.46 12.42 12.87
N SER A 256 -15.82 12.08 11.63
CA SER A 256 -15.56 10.80 11.00
C SER A 256 -15.68 10.90 9.48
N ALA A 257 -15.08 9.94 8.78
CA ALA A 257 -15.37 9.67 7.38
C ALA A 257 -16.82 9.25 7.18
N VAL A 258 -17.37 9.54 5.99
CA VAL A 258 -18.62 8.96 5.51
C VAL A 258 -18.56 7.43 5.55
N GLN A 259 -19.70 6.83 5.91
CA GLN A 259 -19.85 5.38 6.00
C GLN A 259 -20.60 4.86 4.77
N ASP A 260 -19.90 4.12 3.92
CA ASP A 260 -20.51 3.46 2.77
C ASP A 260 -21.49 2.36 3.19
N CYS A 261 -22.43 2.04 2.30
CA CYS A 261 -23.36 0.92 2.45
C CYS A 261 -22.70 -0.46 2.31
N PHE A 262 -21.42 -0.54 1.91
CA PHE A 262 -20.72 -1.81 1.71
C PHE A 262 -20.21 -2.41 3.01
N ASN A 263 -20.15 -3.76 3.04
CA ASN A 263 -19.41 -4.47 4.07
C ASN A 263 -17.92 -4.10 3.98
N GLN A 264 -17.41 -3.39 4.99
CA GLN A 264 -16.02 -2.91 5.02
C GLN A 264 -14.97 -4.03 5.14
N ASN A 265 -15.41 -5.27 5.39
CA ASN A 265 -14.58 -6.48 5.35
C ASN A 265 -14.53 -7.12 3.96
N ASP A 266 -15.45 -6.76 3.06
CA ASP A 266 -15.35 -7.11 1.65
C ASP A 266 -14.36 -6.15 0.97
N MET A 267 -13.09 -6.51 1.06
CA MET A 267 -11.99 -5.73 0.47
C MET A 267 -12.06 -5.70 -1.05
N SER A 268 -12.66 -6.70 -1.70
CA SER A 268 -12.81 -6.72 -3.16
C SER A 268 -13.77 -5.62 -3.60
N THR A 269 -15.00 -5.64 -3.06
CA THR A 269 -16.02 -4.62 -3.37
C THR A 269 -15.54 -3.22 -3.00
N THR A 270 -14.99 -3.04 -1.79
CA THR A 270 -14.53 -1.72 -1.35
C THR A 270 -13.31 -1.20 -2.13
N ALA A 271 -12.41 -2.06 -2.60
CA ALA A 271 -11.30 -1.64 -3.47
C ALA A 271 -11.80 -1.18 -4.84
N MET A 272 -12.75 -1.91 -5.46
CA MET A 272 -13.33 -1.52 -6.75
C MET A 272 -14.15 -0.24 -6.66
N ALA A 273 -14.88 -0.04 -5.55
CA ALA A 273 -15.59 1.20 -5.26
C ALA A 273 -14.63 2.39 -5.15
N SER A 274 -13.57 2.26 -4.35
CA SER A 274 -12.52 3.29 -4.25
C SER A 274 -11.84 3.55 -5.59
N GLY A 275 -11.57 2.52 -6.39
CA GLY A 275 -11.03 2.66 -7.75
C GLY A 275 -11.93 3.47 -8.66
N THR A 276 -13.25 3.21 -8.60
CA THR A 276 -14.26 3.97 -9.35
C THR A 276 -14.25 5.44 -8.95
N GLN A 277 -14.27 5.74 -7.66
CA GLN A 277 -14.22 7.12 -7.16
C GLN A 277 -12.92 7.84 -7.55
N MET A 278 -11.78 7.16 -7.50
CA MET A 278 -10.51 7.72 -7.98
C MET A 278 -10.53 8.05 -9.47
N GLU A 279 -11.12 7.18 -10.30
CA GLU A 279 -11.25 7.49 -11.72
C GLU A 279 -12.23 8.66 -11.96
N GLN A 280 -13.35 8.69 -11.24
CA GLN A 280 -14.30 9.80 -11.29
C GLN A 280 -13.62 11.13 -10.95
N MET A 281 -12.83 11.18 -9.88
CA MET A 281 -12.02 12.36 -9.52
C MET A 281 -11.10 12.81 -10.65
N GLY A 282 -10.48 11.86 -11.37
CA GLY A 282 -9.52 12.16 -12.43
C GLY A 282 -10.12 12.69 -13.73
N ARG A 283 -11.44 12.55 -13.96
CA ARG A 283 -12.06 12.87 -15.26
C ARG A 283 -12.35 14.35 -15.50
N THR A 284 -12.48 15.15 -14.44
CA THR A 284 -12.83 16.57 -14.54
C THR A 284 -11.88 17.40 -13.69
N ASN A 285 -11.32 18.48 -14.25
CA ASN A 285 -10.48 19.39 -13.47
C ASN A 285 -11.31 20.34 -12.61
N MET A 286 -10.73 20.84 -11.52
CA MET A 286 -11.41 21.71 -10.54
C MET A 286 -12.07 22.95 -11.14
N LYS A 287 -11.47 23.53 -12.19
CA LYS A 287 -12.06 24.70 -12.86
C LYS A 287 -13.38 24.35 -13.54
N LYS A 288 -13.45 23.21 -14.22
CA LYS A 288 -14.68 22.71 -14.87
C LYS A 288 -15.71 22.22 -13.85
N ALA A 289 -15.25 21.68 -12.73
CA ALA A 289 -16.10 21.27 -11.61
C ALA A 289 -16.65 22.47 -10.80
N GLY A 290 -16.33 23.71 -11.16
CA GLY A 290 -16.81 24.90 -10.42
C GLY A 290 -16.25 25.01 -8.99
N GLY A 291 -15.12 24.36 -8.72
CA GLY A 291 -14.55 24.28 -7.36
C GLY A 291 -15.13 23.17 -6.49
N ASP A 292 -16.09 22.40 -6.97
CA ASP A 292 -16.67 21.27 -6.23
C ASP A 292 -15.73 20.05 -6.27
N LEU A 293 -15.19 19.69 -5.11
CA LEU A 293 -14.28 18.55 -4.93
C LEU A 293 -14.99 17.20 -5.02
N LEU A 294 -16.31 17.18 -4.79
CA LEU A 294 -17.14 15.98 -4.84
C LEU A 294 -17.86 15.83 -6.18
N HIS A 295 -17.63 16.75 -7.12
CA HIS A 295 -18.22 16.72 -8.45
C HIS A 295 -18.06 15.32 -9.03
N GLN A 296 -19.18 14.73 -9.49
CA GLN A 296 -19.30 13.41 -10.14
C GLN A 296 -18.73 12.21 -9.36
N ILE A 297 -18.31 12.38 -8.11
CA ILE A 297 -17.89 11.27 -7.24
C ILE A 297 -19.15 10.60 -6.70
N THR A 298 -19.25 9.29 -6.89
CA THR A 298 -20.40 8.53 -6.40
C THR A 298 -20.40 8.45 -4.87
N ASP A 299 -21.53 8.79 -4.27
CA ASP A 299 -21.76 8.69 -2.83
C ASP A 299 -22.29 7.30 -2.48
N PHE A 300 -21.40 6.41 -2.04
CA PHE A 300 -21.78 5.06 -1.63
C PHE A 300 -22.44 4.97 -0.25
N SER A 301 -22.61 6.09 0.47
CA SER A 301 -23.52 6.13 1.62
C SER A 301 -25.00 6.16 1.18
N ASN A 302 -25.26 6.56 -0.07
CA ASN A 302 -26.56 6.40 -0.70
C ASN A 302 -26.77 4.93 -1.11
N LYS A 303 -27.81 4.30 -0.56
CA LYS A 303 -28.13 2.89 -0.80
C LYS A 303 -28.45 2.59 -2.27
N GLU A 304 -29.14 3.47 -2.97
CA GLU A 304 -29.48 3.26 -4.38
C GLU A 304 -28.22 3.29 -5.27
N ALA A 305 -27.30 4.23 -4.99
CA ALA A 305 -26.01 4.30 -5.65
C ALA A 305 -25.17 3.03 -5.40
N ALA A 306 -25.09 2.58 -4.14
CA ALA A 306 -24.38 1.36 -3.76
C ALA A 306 -24.99 0.10 -4.40
N ASP A 307 -26.32 0.01 -4.49
CA ASP A 307 -27.02 -1.12 -5.14
C ASP A 307 -26.78 -1.12 -6.66
N ARG A 308 -26.80 0.06 -7.31
CA ARG A 308 -26.45 0.20 -8.74
C ARG A 308 -25.03 -0.24 -9.00
N PHE A 309 -24.07 0.21 -8.19
CA PHE A 309 -22.67 -0.20 -8.31
C PHE A 309 -22.49 -1.70 -8.09
N SER A 310 -23.13 -2.28 -7.08
CA SER A 310 -23.05 -3.72 -6.80
C SER A 310 -23.52 -4.56 -8.00
N LYS A 311 -24.62 -4.16 -8.65
CA LYS A 311 -25.12 -4.82 -9.87
C LYS A 311 -24.13 -4.68 -11.03
N ALA A 312 -23.60 -3.48 -11.25
CA ALA A 312 -22.61 -3.21 -12.29
C ALA A 312 -21.31 -4.00 -12.05
N LEU A 313 -20.88 -4.13 -10.79
CA LEU A 313 -19.69 -4.89 -10.41
C LEU A 313 -19.84 -6.38 -10.74
N VAL A 314 -21.01 -6.98 -10.51
CA VAL A 314 -21.26 -8.38 -10.88
C VAL A 314 -21.12 -8.60 -12.39
N GLU A 315 -21.70 -7.73 -13.21
CA GLU A 315 -21.57 -7.86 -14.67
C GLU A 315 -20.14 -7.57 -15.13
N HIS A 316 -19.49 -6.60 -14.52
CA HIS A 316 -18.10 -6.27 -14.80
C HIS A 316 -17.17 -7.45 -14.53
N LEU A 317 -17.31 -8.12 -13.38
CA LEU A 317 -16.49 -9.29 -13.04
C LEU A 317 -16.69 -10.44 -14.02
N ARG A 318 -17.92 -10.67 -14.49
CA ARG A 318 -18.21 -11.66 -15.55
C ARG A 318 -17.56 -11.28 -16.87
N GLN A 319 -17.60 -9.99 -17.24
CA GLN A 319 -16.95 -9.53 -18.47
C GLN A 319 -15.42 -9.63 -18.36
N ALA A 320 -14.84 -9.25 -17.22
CA ALA A 320 -13.42 -9.38 -16.96
C ALA A 320 -12.96 -10.85 -17.04
N GLU A 321 -13.77 -11.78 -16.53
CA GLU A 321 -13.53 -13.23 -16.66
C GLU A 321 -13.50 -13.67 -18.13
N ARG A 322 -14.48 -13.23 -18.94
CA ARG A 322 -14.50 -13.49 -20.38
C ARG A 322 -13.27 -12.92 -21.08
N ASP A 323 -12.94 -11.66 -20.78
CA ASP A 323 -11.78 -10.98 -21.36
C ASP A 323 -10.48 -11.73 -21.04
N ILE A 324 -10.26 -12.12 -19.78
CA ILE A 324 -9.07 -12.89 -19.36
C ILE A 324 -8.99 -14.23 -20.09
N THR A 325 -10.12 -14.95 -20.20
CA THR A 325 -10.18 -16.25 -20.90
C THR A 325 -9.86 -16.11 -22.39
N GLU A 326 -10.19 -14.97 -22.99
CA GLU A 326 -9.88 -14.62 -24.37
C GLU A 326 -8.48 -13.98 -24.55
N GLY A 327 -7.67 -13.91 -23.48
CA GLY A 327 -6.35 -13.28 -23.51
C GLY A 327 -6.36 -11.75 -23.64
N LYS A 328 -7.49 -11.12 -23.32
CA LYS A 328 -7.67 -9.66 -23.29
C LYS A 328 -7.43 -9.12 -21.88
N ILE A 329 -6.97 -7.88 -21.81
CA ILE A 329 -6.82 -7.14 -20.55
C ILE A 329 -8.19 -6.54 -20.17
N PRO A 330 -8.76 -6.88 -19.01
CA PRO A 330 -10.01 -6.27 -18.55
C PRO A 330 -9.88 -4.75 -18.42
N LYS A 331 -10.92 -4.03 -18.84
CA LYS A 331 -11.01 -2.58 -18.60
C LYS A 331 -11.31 -2.29 -17.13
N PRO A 332 -10.97 -1.12 -16.58
CA PRO A 332 -11.43 -0.73 -15.25
C PRO A 332 -12.96 -0.56 -15.22
N ILE A 333 -13.58 -0.83 -14.07
CA ILE A 333 -14.99 -0.51 -13.83
C ILE A 333 -15.12 0.96 -13.43
N VAL A 334 -16.11 1.64 -14.02
CA VAL A 334 -16.48 3.00 -13.63
C VAL A 334 -17.98 3.12 -13.74
N VAL A 335 -18.62 3.38 -12.62
CA VAL A 335 -20.07 3.54 -12.53
C VAL A 335 -20.33 4.96 -12.08
N PHE A 336 -21.11 5.73 -12.83
CA PHE A 336 -21.56 7.06 -12.43
C PHE A 336 -22.95 6.99 -11.82
N ASP A 337 -23.26 7.99 -11.01
CA ASP A 337 -24.62 8.19 -10.51
C ASP A 337 -25.60 8.77 -11.53
#